data_AF-A0A355UG49-F1
#
_entry.id   AF-A0A355UG49-F1
#
_cell.length_a   1.000
_cell.length_b   1.000
_cell.length_c   1.000
_cell.angle_alpha   90.00
_cell.angle_beta   90.00
_cell.angle_gamma   90.00
#
_symmetry.space_group_name_H-M   'P 1'
#
loop_
_entity.id
_entity.type
_entity.pdbx_description
1 polymer ?
#
loop_
_entity_poly.entity_id
_entity_poly.type
_entity_poly.pdbx_seq_one_letter_code
_entity_poly.pdbx_strand_id
1 'polypeptide(L)' 'DVMSAIKDKKLGIILSFEGVEPLYNDLDLLKIFYKLGVRGLGLTWSRRNYAADGCHYTDVPEGRKGGLTDFGFNLI' A
#
# COMPACT_ATOMS: atom_id res chain seq x y z
N ASP A 1 19.88 -4.68 -6.28
CA ASP A 1 19.33 -6.05 -6.48
C ASP A 1 18.73 -6.27 -7.86
N VAL A 2 17.71 -5.50 -8.27
CA VAL A 2 17.06 -5.65 -9.59
C VAL A 2 18.06 -5.66 -10.75
N MET A 3 18.96 -4.68 -10.82
CA MET A 3 19.98 -4.62 -11.89
C MET A 3 20.93 -5.83 -11.88
N SER A 4 21.24 -6.39 -10.70
CA SER A 4 22.06 -7.60 -10.59
C SER A 4 21.28 -8.81 -11.08
N ALA A 5 20.01 -8.95 -10.70
CA ALA A 5 19.16 -10.04 -11.18
C ALA A 5 19.06 -10.04 -12.72
N ILE A 6 18.91 -8.86 -13.34
CA ILE A 6 18.93 -8.71 -14.81
C ILE A 6 20.27 -9.16 -15.39
N LYS A 7 21.39 -8.63 -14.87
CA LYS A 7 22.75 -8.97 -15.34
C LYS A 7 23.02 -10.48 -15.24
N ASP A 8 22.61 -11.09 -14.15
CA ASP A 8 22.87 -12.50 -13.83
C ASP A 8 21.81 -13.44 -14.43
N LYS A 9 20.84 -12.92 -15.21
CA LYS A 9 19.72 -13.66 -15.81
C LYS A 9 18.88 -14.44 -14.78
N LYS A 10 18.63 -13.82 -13.63
CA LYS A 10 17.79 -14.35 -12.54
C LYS A 10 16.43 -13.67 -12.50
N LEU A 11 15.42 -14.38 -11.98
CA LEU A 11 14.13 -13.78 -11.65
C LEU A 11 14.30 -12.78 -10.50
N GLY A 12 13.99 -11.51 -10.75
CA GLY A 12 13.90 -10.48 -9.71
C GLY A 12 12.47 -10.38 -9.18
N ILE A 13 12.31 -10.30 -7.86
CA ILE A 13 11.01 -10.13 -7.20
C ILE A 13 11.09 -8.87 -6.34
N ILE A 14 10.08 -8.02 -6.42
CA ILE A 14 9.88 -6.88 -5.53
C ILE A 14 8.60 -7.14 -4.76
N LEU A 15 8.68 -7.11 -3.43
CA LEU A 15 7.51 -7.27 -2.58
C LEU A 15 6.80 -5.91 -2.42
N SER A 16 5.50 -5.87 -2.65
CA SER A 16 4.67 -4.68 -2.50
C SER A 16 3.32 -4.99 -1.87
N PHE A 17 2.73 -4.00 -1.21
CA PHE A 17 1.33 -4.03 -0.77
C PHE A 17 0.43 -3.26 -1.73
N GLU A 18 -0.73 -3.84 -2.00
CA GLU A 18 -1.85 -3.20 -2.71
C GLU A 18 -3.00 -3.03 -1.71
N GLY A 19 -3.04 -1.89 -1.03
CA GLY A 19 -3.83 -1.67 0.18
C GLY A 19 -2.98 -1.76 1.45
N VAL A 20 -3.14 -0.78 2.33
CA VAL A 20 -2.37 -0.66 3.59
C VAL A 20 -3.10 -1.21 4.81
N GLU A 21 -4.12 -2.03 4.61
CA GLU A 21 -4.82 -2.76 5.66
C GLU A 21 -3.86 -3.44 6.68
N PRO A 22 -2.71 -4.03 6.29
CA PRO A 22 -1.76 -4.59 7.25
C PRO A 22 -1.15 -3.58 8.23
N LEU A 23 -1.18 -2.27 7.94
CA LEU A 23 -0.69 -1.22 8.83
C LEU A 23 -1.73 -0.81 9.88
N TYR A 24 -3.00 -1.19 9.71
CA TYR A 24 -4.09 -0.66 10.51
C TYR A 24 -3.99 0.88 10.62
N ASN A 25 -3.91 1.42 11.84
CA ASN A 25 -3.68 2.83 12.12
C ASN A 25 -2.33 3.04 12.86
N ASP A 26 -1.33 2.21 12.57
CA ASP A 26 -0.04 2.18 13.25
C ASP A 26 1.13 2.32 12.25
N LEU A 27 1.83 3.46 12.30
CA LEU A 27 2.97 3.75 11.43
C LEU A 27 4.24 2.95 11.80
N ASP A 28 4.34 2.39 13.00
CA ASP A 28 5.50 1.56 13.36
C ASP A 28 5.51 0.22 12.62
N LEU A 29 4.32 -0.28 12.23
CA LEU A 29 4.21 -1.45 11.35
C LEU A 29 4.86 -1.21 9.98
N LEU A 30 4.83 0.02 9.45
CA LEU A 30 5.50 0.35 8.18
C LEU A 30 7.00 0.04 8.24
N LYS A 31 7.65 0.40 9.36
CA LYS A 31 9.08 0.14 9.58
C LYS A 31 9.36 -1.35 9.68
N ILE A 32 8.46 -2.11 10.30
CA ILE A 32 8.56 -3.57 10.40
C ILE A 32 8.47 -4.20 9.01
N PHE A 33 7.46 -3.86 8.21
CA PHE A 33 7.30 -4.41 6.86
C PHE A 33 8.42 -4.00 5.90
N TYR A 34 8.94 -2.77 6.04
CA TYR A 34 10.13 -2.36 5.30
C TYR A 34 11.35 -3.23 5.65
N LYS A 35 11.58 -3.53 6.94
CA LYS A 35 12.65 -4.44 7.35
C LYS A 35 12.45 -5.86 6.81
N LEU A 36 11.20 -6.30 6.67
CA LEU A 36 10.84 -7.61 6.11
C LEU A 36 10.90 -7.68 4.57
N GLY A 37 11.19 -6.56 3.89
CA GLY A 37 11.48 -6.55 2.45
C GLY A 37 10.44 -5.90 1.55
N VAL A 38 9.36 -5.33 2.09
CA VAL A 38 8.38 -4.56 1.30
C VAL A 38 9.03 -3.28 0.75
N ARG A 39 8.89 -3.02 -0.54
CA ARG A 39 9.49 -1.86 -1.24
C ARG A 39 8.51 -1.09 -2.12
N GLY A 40 7.26 -1.52 -2.20
CA GLY A 40 6.17 -0.80 -2.85
C GLY A 40 4.91 -0.82 -2.00
N LEU A 41 4.13 0.26 -2.07
CA LEU A 41 2.92 0.42 -1.27
C LEU A 41 1.90 1.26 -2.05
N GLY A 42 0.76 0.63 -2.39
CA GLY A 42 -0.45 1.31 -2.84
C GLY A 42 -1.36 1.57 -1.65
N LEU A 43 -1.79 2.81 -1.45
CA LEU A 43 -2.57 3.23 -0.27
C LEU A 43 -3.86 2.44 -0.13
N THR A 44 -4.57 2.22 -1.22
CA THR A 44 -5.83 1.49 -1.24
C THR A 44 -5.87 0.53 -2.41
N TRP A 45 -6.63 -0.54 -2.25
CA TRP A 45 -7.25 -1.19 -3.39
C TRP A 45 -8.57 -0.45 -3.73
N SER A 46 -9.61 -1.17 -4.14
CA SER A 46 -10.97 -0.66 -4.37
C SER A 46 -11.85 -0.60 -3.11
N ARG A 47 -11.23 -0.65 -1.92
CA ARG A 47 -11.90 -0.61 -0.62
C ARG A 47 -11.30 0.49 0.25
N ARG A 48 -12.14 1.07 1.11
CA ARG A 48 -11.71 1.99 2.19
C ARG A 48 -10.86 1.24 3.21
N ASN A 49 -9.78 1.87 3.64
CA ASN A 49 -9.00 1.44 4.81
C ASN A 49 -8.69 2.66 5.69
N TYR A 50 -7.83 2.49 6.70
CA TYR A 50 -7.50 3.57 7.64
C TYR A 50 -6.81 4.77 6.97
N ALA A 51 -6.15 4.58 5.82
CA ALA A 51 -5.42 5.65 5.14
C ALA A 51 -6.28 6.45 4.16
N ALA A 52 -7.15 5.80 3.39
CA ALA A 52 -7.95 6.49 2.39
C ALA A 52 -9.14 5.66 1.88
N ASP A 53 -9.92 6.31 1.01
CA ASP A 53 -10.98 5.68 0.21
C ASP A 53 -10.43 5.15 -1.12
N GLY A 54 -10.66 3.86 -1.38
CA GLY A 54 -10.40 3.23 -2.66
C GLY A 54 -11.51 3.53 -3.68
N CYS A 55 -11.17 3.49 -4.97
CA CYS A 55 -12.14 3.69 -6.05
C CYS A 55 -12.93 2.41 -6.36
N HIS A 56 -14.21 2.54 -6.69
CA HIS A 56 -15.06 1.44 -7.11
C HIS A 56 -14.98 1.20 -8.63
N TYR A 57 -15.16 -0.05 -9.04
CA TYR A 57 -15.22 -0.42 -10.46
C TYR A 57 -16.55 -0.06 -11.14
N THR A 58 -17.60 0.17 -10.34
CA THR A 58 -18.96 0.53 -10.78
C THR A 58 -19.55 1.53 -9.80
N ASP A 59 -20.63 2.18 -10.19
CA ASP A 59 -21.40 2.98 -9.25
C ASP A 59 -22.01 2.09 -8.17
N VAL A 60 -21.68 2.38 -6.91
CA VAL A 60 -22.25 1.72 -5.74
C VAL A 60 -22.73 2.78 -4.75
N PRO A 61 -23.81 2.52 -3.99
CA PRO A 61 -24.16 3.38 -2.87
C PRO A 61 -23.01 3.40 -1.87
N GLU A 62 -22.32 4.53 -1.80
CA GLU A 62 -21.30 4.79 -0.79
C GLU A 62 -21.74 5.95 0.10
N GLY A 63 -21.24 5.95 1.33
CA GLY A 63 -21.52 7.02 2.28
C GLY A 63 -20.82 8.32 1.86
N ARG A 64 -20.31 9.06 2.85
CA ARG A 64 -19.49 10.23 2.55
C ARG A 64 -18.15 9.80 1.95
N LYS A 65 -17.94 10.09 0.66
CA LYS A 65 -16.64 9.99 0.01
C LYS A 65 -15.61 10.87 0.74
N GLY A 66 -14.48 10.29 1.06
CA GLY A 66 -13.29 10.92 1.62
C GLY A 66 -12.13 10.85 0.63
N GLY A 67 -11.02 11.50 1.01
CA GLY A 67 -9.72 11.33 0.36
C GLY A 67 -8.78 10.61 1.33
N LEU A 68 -7.59 11.16 1.52
CA LEU A 68 -6.70 10.76 2.60
C LEU A 68 -7.33 11.12 3.96
N THR A 69 -7.18 10.22 4.93
CA THR A 69 -7.39 10.51 6.36
C THR A 69 -6.15 11.19 6.93
N ASP A 70 -6.20 11.67 8.18
CA ASP A 70 -5.02 12.18 8.88
C ASP A 70 -3.91 11.11 8.97
N PHE A 71 -4.28 9.84 9.16
CA PHE A 71 -3.32 8.73 9.12
C PHE A 71 -2.71 8.55 7.73
N GLY A 72 -3.54 8.57 6.68
CA GLY A 72 -3.06 8.50 5.30
C GLY A 72 -2.14 9.66 4.94
N PHE A 73 -2.38 10.85 5.49
CA PHE A 73 -1.53 12.01 5.32
C PHE A 73 -0.18 11.87 6.03
N ASN A 74 -0.16 11.29 7.24
CA ASN A 74 1.08 11.00 7.95
C ASN A 74 1.87 9.81 7.37
N LEU A 75 1.22 8.97 6.57
CA LEU A 75 1.83 7.82 5.93
C LEU A 75 2.66 8.18 4.68
N ILE A 76 2.36 9.32 4.04
CA ILE A 76 3.05 9.81 2.82
C ILE A 76 4.13 10.83 3.12
#